data_AF-A0AAU7DH28-F1
#
_entry.id   AF-A0AAU7DH28-F1
#
_cell.length_a   1.000
_cell.length_b   1.000
_cell.length_c   1.000
_cell.angle_alpha   90.00
_cell.angle_beta   90.00
_cell.angle_gamma   90.00
#
_symmetry.space_group_name_H-M   'P 1'
#
loop_
_entity.id
_entity.type
_entity.pdbx_description
1 polymer ?
#
loop_
_entity_poly.entity_id
_entity_poly.type
_entity_poly.pdbx_seq_one_letter_code
_entity_poly.pdbx_strand_id
1 'polypeptide(L)'
;MIDGTANGTGARRDKKSFELIGGSPALDLVNTLDWRFRNGPPPEELLQDYYDLVQFSVQCSLLSDAVGRRLVRNVNESKAAQVVAAVRELREAAAEVLYAALEGVGPSASSMKVLEKCFREAREYERLLWDGEKLAWELSQSPAPAELPLWMLSLKFEDLMTSDEMHKLRECGNAECRWLFLDTSKNHTRRWCDMKICGNRMKARRFKAQRRG
;
A
#
# COMPACT_ATOMS: atom_id res chain seq x y z
N MET A 1 -3.08 6.80 -53.07
CA MET A 1 -2.82 5.40 -52.70
C MET A 1 -1.34 5.24 -52.46
N ILE A 2 -0.94 5.21 -51.18
CA ILE A 2 0.20 4.60 -50.43
C ILE A 2 0.19 5.42 -49.13
N ASP A 3 -0.51 5.06 -48.06
CA ASP A 3 -0.51 3.84 -47.24
C ASP A 3 0.89 3.50 -46.70
N GLY A 4 1.04 3.42 -45.37
CA GLY A 4 2.29 2.94 -44.78
C GLY A 4 2.72 3.48 -43.41
N THR A 5 1.89 3.30 -42.40
CA THR A 5 2.25 2.80 -41.06
C THR A 5 3.16 3.59 -40.11
N ALA A 6 2.50 3.99 -39.02
CA ALA A 6 2.98 4.27 -37.68
C ALA A 6 4.13 3.35 -37.19
N ASN A 7 5.06 3.95 -36.44
CA ASN A 7 6.01 3.22 -35.60
C ASN A 7 6.00 3.82 -34.19
N GLY A 8 5.01 3.42 -33.39
CA GLY A 8 4.96 3.67 -31.95
C GLY A 8 5.44 2.43 -31.21
N THR A 9 6.74 2.35 -30.95
CA THR A 9 7.35 1.26 -30.17
C THR A 9 6.94 1.40 -28.70
N GLY A 10 5.87 0.72 -28.30
CA GLY A 10 5.50 0.53 -26.89
C GLY A 10 6.52 -0.37 -26.20
N ALA A 11 7.57 0.21 -25.63
CA ALA A 11 8.50 -0.52 -24.79
C ALA A 11 7.75 -1.14 -23.60
N ARG A 12 7.87 -2.45 -23.43
CA ARG A 12 7.27 -3.20 -22.33
C ARG A 12 7.96 -2.78 -21.03
N ARG A 13 7.29 -2.00 -20.18
CA ARG A 13 7.83 -1.60 -18.86
C ARG A 13 8.02 -2.85 -18.00
N ASP A 14 9.23 -3.03 -17.46
CA ASP A 14 9.54 -4.14 -16.56
C ASP A 14 8.61 -4.13 -15.33
N LYS A 15 8.23 -5.32 -14.87
CA LYS A 15 7.37 -5.48 -13.70
C LYS A 15 8.13 -5.03 -12.46
N LYS A 16 7.74 -3.87 -11.91
CA LYS A 16 8.24 -3.39 -10.61
C LYS A 16 7.79 -4.36 -9.51
N SER A 17 8.73 -4.76 -8.65
CA SER A 17 8.44 -5.56 -7.46
C SER A 17 8.46 -4.64 -6.25
N PHE A 18 7.39 -4.69 -5.44
CA PHE A 18 7.31 -4.00 -4.16
C PHE A 18 7.83 -4.89 -3.04
N GLU A 19 8.40 -4.31 -1.99
CA GLU A 19 8.74 -5.04 -0.77
C GLU A 19 7.48 -5.19 0.11
N LEU A 20 6.87 -6.38 0.12
CA LEU A 20 5.66 -6.69 0.88
C LEU A 20 6.01 -7.30 2.24
N ILE A 21 6.50 -6.47 3.15
CA ILE A 21 7.06 -6.89 4.44
C ILE A 21 6.18 -6.49 5.66
N GLY A 22 5.15 -5.69 5.41
CA GLY A 22 4.23 -5.17 6.40
C GLY A 22 3.29 -6.24 6.95
N GLY A 23 3.09 -7.33 6.20
CA GLY A 23 2.22 -8.44 6.62
C GLY A 23 0.73 -8.15 6.38
N SER A 24 0.40 -7.04 5.73
CA SER A 24 -0.93 -6.77 5.18
C SER A 24 -0.82 -5.77 4.02
N PRO A 25 -1.69 -5.86 2.99
CA PRO A 25 -1.68 -4.90 1.88
C PRO A 25 -1.86 -3.44 2.31
N ALA A 26 -2.56 -3.20 3.43
CA ALA A 26 -2.74 -1.89 4.03
C ALA A 26 -1.39 -1.29 4.49
N LEU A 27 -0.62 -2.04 5.27
CA LEU A 27 0.69 -1.57 5.74
C LEU A 27 1.70 -1.47 4.59
N ASP A 28 1.66 -2.42 3.67
CA ASP A 28 2.52 -2.40 2.49
C ASP A 28 2.22 -1.19 1.60
N LEU A 29 0.96 -0.74 1.51
CA LEU A 29 0.63 0.49 0.80
C LEU A 29 1.25 1.70 1.51
N VAL A 30 1.16 1.81 2.84
CA VAL A 30 1.82 2.90 3.59
C VAL A 30 3.32 2.94 3.33
N ASN A 31 3.94 1.77 3.25
CA ASN A 31 5.38 1.61 3.00
C ASN A 31 5.79 1.93 1.55
N THR A 32 4.85 2.14 0.62
CA THR A 32 5.17 2.63 -0.73
C THR A 32 5.67 4.08 -0.75
N LEU A 33 5.52 4.83 0.34
CA LEU A 33 6.25 6.07 0.55
C LEU A 33 7.47 5.79 1.44
N ASP A 34 8.60 5.49 0.80
CA ASP A 34 9.82 5.15 1.51
C ASP A 34 10.49 6.42 2.08
N TRP A 35 11.24 6.24 3.15
CA TRP A 35 12.01 7.31 3.79
C TRP A 35 11.17 8.51 4.28
N ARG A 36 9.92 8.26 4.66
CA ARG A 36 8.96 9.26 5.16
C ARG A 36 9.55 10.19 6.24
N PHE A 37 10.45 9.70 7.07
CA PHE A 37 10.99 10.41 8.23
C PHE A 37 12.49 10.69 8.15
N ARG A 38 13.11 10.49 6.98
CA ARG A 38 14.54 10.82 6.84
C ARG A 38 14.72 12.34 6.87
N ASN A 39 15.82 12.77 7.49
CA ASN A 39 16.29 14.14 7.32
C ASN A 39 17.01 14.25 5.96
N GLY A 40 16.70 15.28 5.18
CA GLY A 40 17.33 15.54 3.89
C GLY A 40 16.36 15.42 2.71
N PRO A 41 16.67 14.61 1.68
CA PRO A 41 15.88 14.59 0.45
C PRO A 41 14.43 14.13 0.72
N PRO A 42 13.47 14.55 -0.11
CA PRO A 42 12.06 14.23 0.07
C PRO A 42 11.83 12.71 0.12
N PRO A 43 10.74 12.24 0.73
CA PRO A 43 10.36 10.83 0.71
C PRO A 43 10.32 10.27 -0.72
N GLU A 44 10.64 8.99 -0.87
CA GLU A 44 10.67 8.33 -2.17
C GLU A 44 9.31 7.71 -2.48
N GLU A 45 8.65 8.20 -3.53
CA GLU A 45 7.37 7.69 -3.99
C GLU A 45 7.56 6.46 -4.88
N LEU A 46 7.26 5.28 -4.33
CA LEU A 46 7.34 4.01 -5.05
C LEU A 46 6.06 3.72 -5.86
N LEU A 47 4.93 4.32 -5.52
CA LEU A 47 3.65 4.16 -6.23
C LEU A 47 3.47 5.34 -7.21
N GLN A 48 4.22 5.39 -8.31
CA GLN A 48 4.35 6.61 -9.12
C GLN A 48 3.11 6.93 -9.95
N ASP A 49 2.45 5.89 -10.47
CA ASP A 49 1.34 6.02 -11.38
C ASP A 49 0.34 4.85 -11.24
N TYR A 50 -0.64 4.81 -12.13
CA TYR A 50 -1.70 3.82 -12.10
C TYR A 50 -1.22 2.42 -12.47
N TYR A 51 -0.17 2.30 -13.30
CA TYR A 51 0.43 1.01 -13.59
C TYR A 51 1.08 0.42 -12.35
N ASP A 52 1.84 1.22 -11.61
CA ASP A 52 2.44 0.83 -10.33
C ASP A 52 1.35 0.41 -9.32
N LEU A 53 0.24 1.15 -9.23
CA LEU A 53 -0.92 0.79 -8.40
C LEU A 53 -1.54 -0.56 -8.74
N VAL A 54 -1.75 -0.82 -10.03
CA VAL A 54 -2.29 -2.11 -10.47
C VAL A 54 -1.30 -3.24 -10.20
N GLN A 55 0.00 -3.04 -10.47
CA GLN A 55 1.02 -4.05 -10.17
C GLN A 55 1.11 -4.35 -8.68
N PHE A 56 1.07 -3.32 -7.83
CA PHE A 56 1.02 -3.46 -6.37
C PHE A 56 -0.19 -4.31 -5.95
N SER A 57 -1.37 -3.97 -6.46
CA SER A 57 -2.62 -4.66 -6.13
C SER A 57 -2.63 -6.13 -6.59
N VAL A 58 -2.03 -6.43 -7.74
CA VAL A 58 -1.81 -7.81 -8.19
C VAL A 58 -0.81 -8.54 -7.31
N GLN A 59 0.31 -7.90 -6.94
CA GLN A 59 1.33 -8.51 -6.08
C GLN A 59 0.80 -8.83 -4.68
N CYS A 60 -0.08 -7.97 -4.15
CA CYS A 60 -0.82 -8.19 -2.90
C CYS A 60 -1.97 -9.21 -3.03
N SER A 61 -2.16 -9.84 -4.20
CA SER A 61 -3.25 -10.78 -4.49
C SER A 61 -4.66 -10.19 -4.33
N LEU A 62 -4.81 -8.86 -4.38
CA LEU A 62 -6.10 -8.19 -4.42
C LEU A 62 -6.73 -8.27 -5.82
N LEU A 63 -5.89 -8.26 -6.85
CA LEU A 63 -6.31 -8.40 -8.24
C LEU A 63 -5.72 -9.66 -8.87
N SER A 64 -6.51 -10.33 -9.70
CA SER A 64 -5.94 -11.27 -10.65
C SER A 64 -5.13 -10.54 -11.73
N ASP A 65 -4.11 -11.20 -12.27
CA ASP A 65 -3.31 -10.68 -13.39
C ASP A 65 -4.17 -10.28 -14.60
N ALA A 66 -5.25 -11.05 -14.87
CA ALA A 66 -6.15 -10.78 -15.98
C ALA A 66 -6.93 -9.47 -15.78
N VAL A 67 -7.44 -9.23 -14.57
CA VAL A 67 -8.14 -7.99 -14.23
C VAL A 67 -7.17 -6.80 -14.24
N GLY A 68 -5.97 -6.97 -13.69
CA GLY A 68 -4.94 -5.93 -13.73
C GLY A 68 -4.58 -5.49 -15.15
N ARG A 69 -4.36 -6.43 -16.07
CA ARG A 69 -4.12 -6.11 -17.49
C ARG A 69 -5.29 -5.37 -18.14
N ARG A 70 -6.53 -5.70 -17.78
CA ARG A 70 -7.74 -5.04 -18.31
C ARG A 70 -7.86 -3.60 -17.78
N LEU A 71 -7.59 -3.38 -16.50
CA LEU A 71 -7.61 -2.05 -15.88
C LEU A 71 -6.61 -1.10 -16.56
N VAL A 72 -5.35 -1.54 -16.72
CA VAL A 72 -4.31 -0.73 -17.37
C VAL A 72 -4.67 -0.39 -18.82
N ARG A 73 -5.30 -1.34 -19.55
CA ARG A 73 -5.68 -1.13 -20.95
C ARG A 73 -6.83 -0.14 -21.12
N ASN A 74 -7.79 -0.15 -20.20
CA ASN A 74 -9.07 0.53 -20.39
C ASN A 74 -9.14 1.90 -19.70
N VAL A 75 -8.25 2.18 -18.75
CA VAL A 75 -8.24 3.46 -18.03
C VAL A 75 -7.72 4.57 -18.95
N ASN A 76 -8.36 5.74 -18.92
CA ASN A 76 -7.82 6.94 -19.54
C ASN A 76 -6.89 7.67 -18.56
N GLU A 77 -5.97 8.49 -19.09
CA GLU A 77 -4.93 9.16 -18.30
C GLU A 77 -5.49 10.03 -17.16
N SER A 78 -6.55 10.80 -17.43
CA SER A 78 -7.18 11.66 -16.41
C SER A 78 -7.75 10.85 -15.26
N LYS A 79 -8.50 9.78 -15.56
CA LYS A 79 -9.05 8.87 -14.55
C LYS A 79 -7.94 8.13 -13.80
N ALA A 80 -6.90 7.68 -14.50
CA ALA A 80 -5.73 7.04 -13.89
C ALA A 80 -5.06 7.96 -12.85
N ALA A 81 -4.82 9.22 -13.21
CA ALA A 81 -4.25 10.22 -12.29
C ALA A 81 -5.15 10.50 -11.08
N GLN A 82 -6.47 10.60 -11.28
CA GLN A 82 -7.44 10.80 -10.21
C GLN A 82 -7.43 9.64 -9.20
N VAL A 83 -7.41 8.39 -9.69
CA VAL A 83 -7.39 7.21 -8.81
C VAL A 83 -6.08 7.14 -8.03
N VAL A 84 -4.93 7.41 -8.67
CA VAL A 84 -3.63 7.44 -7.97
C VAL A 84 -3.62 8.51 -6.89
N ALA A 85 -4.14 9.71 -7.18
CA ALA A 85 -4.26 10.77 -6.19
C ALA A 85 -5.13 10.36 -5.00
N ALA A 86 -6.29 9.73 -5.26
CA ALA A 86 -7.19 9.23 -4.20
C ALA A 86 -6.55 8.12 -3.36
N VAL A 87 -5.81 7.20 -3.98
CA VAL A 87 -5.07 6.15 -3.25
C VAL A 87 -3.97 6.75 -2.38
N ARG A 88 -3.26 7.77 -2.86
CA ARG A 88 -2.26 8.49 -2.05
C ARG A 88 -2.92 9.24 -0.89
N GLU A 89 -4.06 9.89 -1.12
CA GLU A 89 -4.82 10.55 -0.05
C GLU A 89 -5.25 9.56 1.04
N LEU A 90 -5.81 8.41 0.63
CA LEU A 90 -6.11 7.29 1.53
C LEU A 90 -4.87 6.82 2.29
N ARG A 91 -3.74 6.61 1.60
CA ARG A 91 -2.48 6.16 2.19
C ARG A 91 -1.98 7.13 3.26
N GLU A 92 -2.01 8.42 2.99
CA GLU A 92 -1.51 9.44 3.93
C GLU A 92 -2.42 9.59 5.15
N ALA A 93 -3.75 9.58 4.95
CA ALA A 93 -4.70 9.57 6.06
C ALA A 93 -4.52 8.32 6.94
N ALA A 94 -4.43 7.15 6.32
CA ALA A 94 -4.19 5.89 7.04
C ALA A 94 -2.86 5.88 7.78
N ALA A 95 -1.78 6.38 7.15
CA ALA A 95 -0.47 6.48 7.79
C ALA A 95 -0.55 7.35 9.05
N GLU A 96 -1.19 8.52 8.99
CA GLU A 96 -1.36 9.38 10.17
C GLU A 96 -2.08 8.65 11.30
N VAL A 97 -3.21 8.00 11.03
CA VAL A 97 -3.94 7.23 12.05
C VAL A 97 -3.08 6.11 12.66
N LEU A 98 -2.34 5.37 11.83
CA LEU A 98 -1.50 4.25 12.29
C LEU A 98 -0.32 4.73 13.15
N TYR A 99 0.36 5.82 12.77
CA TYR A 99 1.43 6.38 13.59
C TYR A 99 0.89 7.03 14.87
N ALA A 100 -0.25 7.74 14.81
CA ALA A 100 -0.92 8.29 15.99
C ALA A 100 -1.25 7.18 17.01
N ALA A 101 -1.77 6.04 16.53
CA ALA A 101 -2.05 4.88 17.38
C ALA A 101 -0.79 4.31 18.06
N LEU A 102 0.34 4.23 17.33
CA LEU A 102 1.63 3.80 17.89
C LEU A 102 2.18 4.78 18.93
N GLU A 103 1.91 6.07 18.76
CA GLU A 103 2.34 7.15 19.65
C GLU A 103 1.38 7.34 20.85
N GLY A 104 0.26 6.62 20.88
CA GLY A 104 -0.75 6.70 21.94
C GLY A 104 -1.56 7.99 21.91
N VAL A 105 -1.66 8.63 20.75
CA VAL A 105 -2.42 9.88 20.54
C VAL A 105 -3.61 9.64 19.63
N GLY A 106 -4.64 10.49 19.75
CA GLY A 106 -5.83 10.40 18.91
C GLY A 106 -5.54 10.87 17.48
N PRO A 107 -6.16 10.24 16.45
CA PRO A 107 -5.98 10.64 15.06
C PRO A 107 -6.62 11.99 14.76
N SER A 108 -6.14 12.65 13.70
CA SER A 108 -6.73 13.91 13.24
C SER A 108 -8.15 13.73 12.66
N ALA A 109 -9.02 14.71 12.90
CA ALA A 109 -10.38 14.71 12.34
C ALA A 109 -10.39 14.71 10.80
N SER A 110 -9.38 15.32 10.17
CA SER A 110 -9.21 15.32 8.71
C SER A 110 -8.93 13.92 8.17
N SER A 111 -8.01 13.17 8.77
CA SER A 111 -7.72 11.80 8.33
C SER A 111 -8.91 10.88 8.57
N MET A 112 -9.58 11.02 9.71
CA MET A 112 -10.81 10.25 10.00
C MET A 112 -11.88 10.48 8.92
N LYS A 113 -12.06 11.72 8.46
CA LYS A 113 -13.02 12.05 7.40
C LYS A 113 -12.65 11.43 6.04
N VAL A 114 -11.36 11.37 5.70
CA VAL A 114 -10.88 10.71 4.49
C VAL A 114 -11.14 9.20 4.56
N LEU A 115 -10.76 8.57 5.68
CA LEU A 115 -10.97 7.13 5.88
C LEU A 115 -12.46 6.77 5.84
N GLU A 116 -13.32 7.50 6.55
CA GLU A 116 -14.76 7.27 6.54
C GLU A 116 -15.33 7.34 5.12
N LYS A 117 -14.95 8.36 4.36
CA LYS A 117 -15.37 8.50 2.95
C LYS A 117 -14.94 7.28 2.13
N CYS A 118 -13.66 6.92 2.18
CA CYS A 118 -13.10 5.84 1.39
C CYS A 118 -13.66 4.45 1.78
N PHE A 119 -13.87 4.20 3.07
CA PHE A 119 -14.43 2.93 3.55
C PHE A 119 -15.90 2.81 3.17
N ARG A 120 -16.70 3.86 3.40
CA ARG A 120 -18.11 3.88 3.02
C ARG A 120 -18.31 3.68 1.52
N GLU A 121 -17.52 4.36 0.70
CA GLU A 121 -17.57 4.17 -0.75
C GLU A 121 -17.19 2.74 -1.14
N ALA A 122 -16.14 2.15 -0.56
CA ALA A 122 -15.76 0.78 -0.85
C ALA A 122 -16.84 -0.25 -0.46
N ARG A 123 -17.48 -0.06 0.71
CA ARG A 123 -18.62 -0.88 1.18
C ARG A 123 -19.83 -0.82 0.26
N GLU A 124 -20.09 0.32 -0.38
CA GLU A 124 -21.21 0.49 -1.33
C GLU A 124 -21.09 -0.46 -2.54
N TYR A 125 -19.86 -0.81 -2.92
CA TYR A 125 -19.58 -1.70 -4.05
C TYR A 125 -19.43 -3.17 -3.67
N GLU A 126 -19.40 -3.50 -2.38
CA GLU A 126 -19.43 -4.89 -1.94
C GLU A 126 -20.79 -5.55 -2.24
N ARG A 127 -20.75 -6.84 -2.53
CA ARG A 127 -21.93 -7.67 -2.69
C ARG A 127 -21.86 -8.86 -1.78
N LEU A 128 -23.00 -9.21 -1.19
CA LEU A 128 -23.14 -10.46 -0.46
C LEU A 128 -23.31 -11.60 -1.47
N LEU A 129 -22.35 -12.52 -1.48
CA LEU A 129 -22.32 -13.68 -2.37
C LEU A 129 -22.28 -14.98 -1.56
N TRP A 130 -22.66 -16.08 -2.21
CA TRP A 130 -22.41 -17.44 -1.73
C TRP A 130 -21.16 -17.96 -2.43
N ASP A 131 -20.07 -18.22 -1.68
CA ASP A 131 -18.77 -18.62 -2.22
C ASP A 131 -18.68 -20.12 -2.58
N GLY A 132 -19.76 -20.87 -2.33
CA GLY A 132 -19.84 -22.32 -2.46
C GLY A 132 -20.07 -23.01 -1.11
N GLU A 133 -19.63 -22.40 -0.01
CA GLU A 133 -19.70 -22.97 1.35
C GLU A 133 -20.35 -22.04 2.36
N LYS A 134 -20.19 -20.72 2.21
CA LYS A 134 -20.68 -19.71 3.15
C LYS A 134 -21.04 -18.40 2.45
N LEU A 135 -21.69 -17.53 3.21
CA LEU A 135 -21.87 -16.13 2.81
C LEU A 135 -20.55 -15.36 2.96
N ALA A 136 -20.21 -14.58 1.94
CA ALA A 136 -19.05 -13.69 1.93
C ALA A 136 -19.44 -12.32 1.35
N TRP A 137 -18.88 -11.26 1.95
CA TRP A 137 -18.88 -9.94 1.34
C TRP A 137 -17.70 -9.86 0.40
N GLU A 138 -17.96 -9.55 -0.88
CA GLU A 138 -16.91 -9.46 -1.89
C GLU A 138 -17.10 -8.23 -2.79
N LEU A 139 -15.99 -7.58 -3.10
CA LEU A 139 -15.92 -6.63 -4.20
C LEU A 139 -15.85 -7.39 -5.53
N SER A 140 -16.89 -7.28 -6.34
CA SER A 140 -16.89 -7.90 -7.67
C SER A 140 -15.77 -7.29 -8.54
N GLN A 141 -14.91 -8.15 -9.09
CA GLN A 141 -13.93 -7.73 -10.10
C GLN A 141 -14.53 -7.62 -11.52
N SER A 142 -15.85 -7.74 -11.65
CA SER A 142 -16.57 -7.57 -12.92
C SER A 142 -17.91 -6.82 -12.69
N PRO A 143 -18.13 -5.63 -13.28
CA PRO A 143 -17.14 -4.88 -14.08
C PRO A 143 -15.92 -4.48 -13.23
N ALA A 144 -14.78 -4.22 -13.87
CA ALA A 144 -13.59 -3.70 -13.18
C ALA A 144 -13.44 -2.21 -13.46
N PRO A 145 -14.13 -1.34 -12.71
CA PRO A 145 -13.94 0.10 -12.80
C PRO A 145 -12.51 0.48 -12.37
N ALA A 146 -12.05 1.65 -12.81
CA ALA A 146 -10.68 2.10 -12.55
C ALA A 146 -10.39 2.26 -11.05
N GLU A 147 -11.43 2.53 -10.27
CA GLU A 147 -11.41 2.71 -8.82
C GLU A 147 -11.29 1.38 -8.04
N LEU A 148 -11.43 0.23 -8.70
CA LEU A 148 -11.40 -1.07 -8.02
C LEU A 148 -10.17 -1.29 -7.10
N PRO A 149 -8.92 -0.92 -7.48
CA PRO A 149 -7.78 -0.98 -6.57
C PRO A 149 -7.95 -0.11 -5.32
N LEU A 150 -8.51 1.10 -5.46
CA LEU A 150 -8.76 2.01 -4.35
C LEU A 150 -9.74 1.36 -3.37
N TRP A 151 -10.87 0.85 -3.84
CA TRP A 151 -11.88 0.24 -2.97
C TRP A 151 -11.35 -0.99 -2.23
N MET A 152 -10.60 -1.87 -2.91
CA MET A 152 -10.01 -3.02 -2.24
C MET A 152 -8.98 -2.63 -1.18
N LEU A 153 -8.15 -1.62 -1.44
CA LEU A 153 -7.20 -1.11 -0.46
C LEU A 153 -7.90 -0.42 0.72
N SER A 154 -8.99 0.31 0.46
CA SER A 154 -9.86 0.87 1.51
C SER A 154 -10.36 -0.22 2.46
N LEU A 155 -10.90 -1.32 1.93
CA LEU A 155 -11.36 -2.43 2.76
C LEU A 155 -10.20 -3.10 3.52
N LYS A 156 -9.00 -3.20 2.94
CA LYS A 156 -7.84 -3.75 3.67
C LYS A 156 -7.40 -2.85 4.83
N PHE A 157 -7.53 -1.53 4.71
CA PHE A 157 -7.32 -0.63 5.84
C PHE A 157 -8.43 -0.78 6.89
N GLU A 158 -9.69 -0.82 6.47
CA GLU A 158 -10.84 -1.03 7.37
C GLU A 158 -10.67 -2.34 8.16
N ASP A 159 -10.42 -3.45 7.47
CA ASP A 159 -10.16 -4.78 8.05
C ASP A 159 -9.05 -4.70 9.10
N LEU A 160 -7.91 -4.11 8.75
CA LEU A 160 -6.78 -4.00 9.68
C LEU A 160 -7.16 -3.15 10.90
N MET A 161 -7.61 -1.92 10.68
CA MET A 161 -7.79 -0.91 11.73
C MET A 161 -8.96 -1.21 12.68
N THR A 162 -9.90 -2.05 12.27
CA THR A 162 -11.05 -2.47 13.08
C THR A 162 -10.88 -3.85 13.69
N SER A 163 -9.84 -4.59 13.31
CA SER A 163 -9.54 -5.91 13.86
C SER A 163 -8.62 -5.87 15.06
N ASP A 164 -8.55 -6.99 15.77
CA ASP A 164 -7.58 -7.17 16.83
C ASP A 164 -6.14 -7.06 16.33
N GLU A 165 -5.83 -7.34 15.05
CA GLU A 165 -4.45 -7.34 14.52
C GLU A 165 -3.69 -6.02 14.77
N MET A 166 -4.38 -4.91 15.01
CA MET A 166 -3.78 -3.65 15.46
C MET A 166 -2.85 -3.80 16.68
N HIS A 167 -3.08 -4.77 17.58
CA HIS A 167 -2.17 -5.03 18.70
C HIS A 167 -0.76 -5.47 18.28
N LYS A 168 -0.64 -6.04 17.07
CA LYS A 168 0.63 -6.48 16.47
C LYS A 168 1.31 -5.37 15.68
N LEU A 169 0.67 -4.23 15.47
CA LEU A 169 1.25 -3.11 14.73
C LEU A 169 2.54 -2.64 15.39
N ARG A 170 3.60 -2.53 14.61
CA ARG A 170 4.90 -1.98 14.99
C ARG A 170 5.45 -1.13 13.86
N GLU A 171 6.38 -0.24 14.21
CA GLU A 171 7.21 0.48 13.24
C GLU A 171 8.67 0.01 13.30
N CYS A 172 9.39 0.18 12.21
CA CYS A 172 10.81 -0.11 12.14
C CYS A 172 11.60 0.77 13.13
N GLY A 173 12.41 0.15 13.99
CA GLY A 173 13.25 0.88 14.95
C GLY A 173 14.40 1.70 14.35
N ASN A 174 14.48 1.80 13.02
CA ASN A 174 15.36 2.75 12.34
C ASN A 174 14.58 4.06 12.14
N ALA A 175 14.98 5.11 12.84
CA ALA A 175 14.27 6.40 12.91
C ALA A 175 14.01 7.06 11.54
N GLU A 176 14.80 6.75 10.52
CA GLU A 176 14.61 7.29 9.17
C GLU A 176 13.67 6.44 8.30
N CYS A 177 13.51 5.15 8.63
CA CYS A 177 12.68 4.22 7.86
C CYS A 177 11.26 4.17 8.41
N ARG A 178 11.11 3.82 9.70
CA ARG A 178 9.83 3.64 10.41
C ARG A 178 8.73 2.87 9.67
N TRP A 179 9.06 2.09 8.63
CA TRP A 179 8.10 1.23 7.93
C TRP A 179 7.26 0.40 8.90
N LEU A 180 5.96 0.33 8.62
CA LEU A 180 4.98 -0.33 9.46
C LEU A 180 4.93 -1.83 9.14
N PHE A 181 4.73 -2.66 10.16
CA PHE A 181 4.53 -4.09 10.00
C PHE A 181 3.72 -4.70 11.16
N LEU A 182 3.13 -5.87 10.91
CA LEU A 182 2.58 -6.74 11.96
C LEU A 182 3.70 -7.62 12.53
N ASP A 183 3.89 -7.58 13.84
CA ASP A 183 4.83 -8.44 14.55
C ASP A 183 4.20 -9.81 14.87
N THR A 184 4.34 -10.73 13.92
CA THR A 184 3.95 -12.13 14.04
C THR A 184 5.08 -13.03 14.58
N SER A 185 6.17 -12.44 15.09
CA SER A 185 7.25 -13.22 15.69
C SER A 185 6.79 -13.89 16.99
N LYS A 186 7.33 -15.09 17.28
CA LYS A 186 6.94 -15.93 18.43
C LYS A 186 6.91 -15.18 19.77
N ASN A 187 7.81 -14.22 19.96
CA ASN A 187 7.96 -13.47 21.21
C ASN A 187 7.51 -12.01 21.09
N HIS A 188 6.97 -11.58 19.95
CA HIS A 188 6.60 -10.19 19.67
C HIS A 188 7.73 -9.18 19.94
N THR A 189 8.94 -9.53 19.50
CA THR A 189 10.15 -8.72 19.69
C THR A 189 10.79 -8.27 18.38
N ARG A 190 10.07 -8.28 17.26
CA ARG A 190 10.60 -7.83 15.97
C ARG A 190 10.81 -6.32 16.03
N ARG A 191 12.08 -5.90 15.94
CA ARG A 191 12.47 -4.48 15.96
C ARG A 191 12.61 -3.85 14.57
N TRP A 192 12.85 -4.65 13.55
CA TRP A 192 13.18 -4.16 12.21
C TRP A 192 12.16 -4.64 11.20
N CYS A 193 11.79 -3.75 10.27
CA CYS A 193 10.94 -4.11 9.15
C CYS A 193 11.59 -5.22 8.30
N ASP A 194 12.91 -5.21 8.13
CA ASP A 194 13.64 -6.36 7.61
C ASP A 194 15.02 -6.44 8.27
N MET A 195 15.41 -7.64 8.71
CA MET A 195 16.69 -7.86 9.39
C MET A 195 17.88 -7.70 8.43
N LYS A 196 17.75 -8.13 7.18
CA LYS A 196 18.80 -8.04 6.15
C LYS A 196 18.99 -6.59 5.68
N ILE A 197 17.94 -5.79 5.65
CA ILE A 197 17.97 -4.38 5.23
C ILE A 197 18.24 -3.47 6.44
N CYS A 198 17.22 -3.20 7.25
CA CYS A 198 17.32 -2.25 8.36
C CYS A 198 18.15 -2.79 9.52
N GLY A 199 18.02 -4.09 9.85
CA GLY A 199 18.81 -4.70 10.93
C GLY A 199 20.32 -4.61 10.70
N ASN A 200 20.78 -4.97 9.50
CA ASN A 200 22.19 -4.87 9.12
C ASN A 200 22.68 -3.43 8.99
N ARG A 201 21.85 -2.52 8.43
CA ARG A 201 22.17 -1.09 8.36
C ARG A 201 22.46 -0.51 9.74
N MET A 202 21.64 -0.83 10.74
CA MET A 202 21.83 -0.34 12.10
C MET A 202 23.04 -0.98 12.81
N LYS A 203 23.31 -2.28 12.59
CA LYS A 203 24.55 -2.93 13.07
C LYS A 203 25.80 -2.23 12.51
N ALA A 204 25.83 -1.93 11.21
CA ALA A 204 26.94 -1.24 10.56
C ALA A 204 27.14 0.18 11.10
N ARG A 205 26.05 0.94 11.33
CA ARG A 205 26.11 2.28 11.95
C ARG A 205 26.73 2.24 13.34
N ARG A 206 26.30 1.29 14.20
CA ARG A 206 26.86 1.12 15.56
C ARG A 206 28.35 0.79 15.53
N PHE A 207 28.77 -0.15 14.67
CA PHE A 207 30.17 -0.51 14.53
C PHE A 207 31.05 0.67 14.09
N LYS A 208 30.58 1.51 13.16
CA LYS A 208 31.31 2.72 12.72
C LYS A 208 31.42 3.76 13.84
N ALA A 209 30.37 3.97 14.64
CA ALA A 209 30.41 4.89 15.77
C ALA A 209 31.43 4.45 16.84
N GLN A 210 31.50 3.14 17.12
CA GLN A 210 32.44 2.56 18.09
C GLN A 210 33.91 2.60 17.64
N ARG A 211 34.20 2.71 16.34
CA ARG A 211 35.58 2.83 15.82
C ARG A 211 36.06 4.28 15.66
N ARG A 212 35.16 5.25 15.89
CA ARG A 212 35.42 6.69 15.80
C ARG A 212 35.56 7.36 17.17
N GLY A 213 35.26 6.64 18.24
CA GLY A 213 35.64 6.99 19.62
C GLY A 213 36.78 6.10 20.07
#